data_AF-A0A9P6UIB6-F1
#
_entry.id   AF-A0A9P6UIB6-F1
#
_cell.length_a   1.000
_cell.length_b   1.000
_cell.length_c   1.000
_cell.angle_alpha   90.00
_cell.angle_beta   90.00
_cell.angle_gamma   90.00
#
_symmetry.space_group_name_H-M   'P 1'
#
loop_
_entity.id
_entity.type
_entity.pdbx_description
1 polymer ?
#
loop_
_entity_poly.entity_id
_entity_poly.type
_entity_poly.pdbx_seq_one_letter_code
_entity_poly.pdbx_strand_id
1 'polypeptide(L)'
;NKVKIPAGKTAKITLSFSEPKNGKASQFPIYSGFIVATPEKSNVAVHVPYTGLKGDVRQVPIMDTDIGFPGLAMVANDNKLAPIPDNFTFDFTKNKPVVQTRLGSHTPNFSIRVFDDKKVFQGYLYSDNAGPASMEWAGRQKNVDDQGKLVYSNWVWSGKVLPAANATAPVTLASGTYDIVVAAQKKLTKGSYPADFEIFDMGTIKY
;
A
#
# COMPACT_ATOMS: atom_id res chain seq x y z
N ASN A 1 16.88 -26.71 29.21
CA ASN A 1 17.89 -27.01 28.18
C ASN A 1 19.20 -26.35 28.55
N LYS A 2 20.28 -27.12 28.70
CA LYS A 2 21.65 -26.59 28.89
C LYS A 2 22.47 -26.86 27.63
N VAL A 3 23.31 -25.92 27.23
CA VAL A 3 24.19 -26.05 26.05
C VAL A 3 25.60 -25.63 26.45
N LYS A 4 26.60 -26.42 26.05
CA LYS A 4 28.02 -26.12 26.27
C LYS A 4 28.61 -25.60 24.96
N ILE A 5 29.11 -24.37 24.98
CA ILE A 5 29.74 -23.73 23.82
C ILE A 5 31.24 -23.55 24.14
N PRO A 6 32.15 -24.26 23.47
CA PRO A 6 33.58 -24.08 23.67
C PRO A 6 34.05 -22.67 23.30
N ALA A 7 35.15 -22.22 23.89
CA ALA A 7 35.75 -20.94 23.55
C ALA A 7 36.08 -20.86 22.05
N GLY A 8 35.74 -19.73 21.42
CA GLY A 8 35.94 -19.51 19.98
C GLY A 8 35.06 -20.36 19.07
N LYS A 9 34.02 -21.03 19.59
CA LYS A 9 33.07 -21.82 18.80
C LYS A 9 31.66 -21.23 18.84
N THR A 10 30.85 -21.60 17.86
CA THR A 10 29.43 -21.24 17.77
C THR A 10 28.59 -22.50 17.92
N ALA A 11 27.47 -22.40 18.64
CA ALA A 11 26.43 -23.43 18.67
C ALA A 11 25.15 -22.87 18.03
N LYS A 12 24.50 -23.67 17.17
CA LYS A 12 23.17 -23.36 16.64
C LYS A 12 22.13 -24.02 17.53
N ILE A 13 21.19 -23.24 18.04
CA ILE A 13 20.09 -23.72 18.87
C ILE A 13 18.80 -23.39 18.14
N THR A 14 17.97 -24.40 17.89
CA THR A 14 16.64 -24.21 17.31
C THR A 14 15.61 -24.22 18.44
N LEU A 15 14.82 -23.17 18.52
CA LEU A 15 13.67 -23.07 19.42
C LEU A 15 12.40 -23.09 18.57
N SER A 16 11.43 -23.89 18.98
CA SER A 16 10.13 -23.99 18.32
C SER A 16 9.09 -23.35 19.21
N PHE A 17 8.33 -22.43 18.64
CA PHE A 17 7.20 -21.78 19.30
C PHE A 17 5.92 -22.24 18.62
N SER A 18 4.88 -22.47 19.41
CA SER A 18 3.53 -22.64 18.87
C SER A 18 2.85 -21.29 18.78
N GLU A 19 2.04 -21.11 17.74
CA GLU A 19 1.18 -19.94 17.59
C GLU A 19 0.31 -19.76 18.86
N PRO A 20 0.22 -18.54 19.43
CA PRO A 20 -0.62 -18.30 20.60
C PRO A 20 -2.08 -18.68 20.36
N LYS A 21 -2.73 -19.33 21.34
CA LYS A 21 -4.15 -19.71 21.22
C LYS A 21 -5.07 -18.48 21.14
N ASN A 22 -4.75 -17.43 21.89
CA ASN A 22 -5.55 -16.21 21.97
C ASN A 22 -5.32 -15.28 20.76
N GLY A 23 -6.29 -14.39 20.49
CA GLY A 23 -6.26 -13.44 19.38
C GLY A 23 -6.70 -14.04 18.05
N LYS A 24 -7.38 -13.26 17.22
CA LYS A 24 -7.85 -13.69 15.89
C LYS A 24 -6.75 -13.48 14.85
N ALA A 25 -6.47 -14.46 14.00
CA ALA A 25 -5.44 -14.34 12.96
C ALA A 25 -5.72 -13.18 11.97
N SER A 26 -7.00 -12.85 11.73
CA SER A 26 -7.41 -11.70 10.90
C SER A 26 -7.10 -10.33 11.51
N GLN A 27 -6.78 -10.29 12.81
CA GLN A 27 -6.35 -9.07 13.49
C GLN A 27 -4.82 -8.94 13.54
N PHE A 28 -4.11 -9.93 12.99
CA PHE A 28 -2.65 -9.96 12.90
C PHE A 28 -1.94 -9.63 14.23
N PRO A 29 -2.29 -10.28 15.37
CA PRO A 29 -1.69 -9.93 16.64
C PRO A 29 -0.20 -10.29 16.63
N ILE A 30 0.60 -9.36 17.13
CA ILE A 30 2.03 -9.53 17.33
C ILE A 30 2.23 -10.27 18.65
N TYR A 31 3.07 -11.30 18.63
CA TYR A 31 3.60 -11.93 19.84
C TYR A 31 5.11 -11.78 19.85
N SER A 32 5.64 -11.37 20.99
CA SER A 32 7.06 -11.08 21.14
C SER A 32 7.54 -11.47 22.53
N GLY A 33 8.85 -11.51 22.70
CA GLY A 33 9.47 -11.80 23.97
C GLY A 33 10.99 -11.83 23.84
N PHE A 34 11.63 -12.45 24.81
CA PHE A 34 13.08 -12.64 24.83
C PHE A 34 13.42 -14.09 25.04
N ILE A 35 14.41 -14.57 24.30
CA ILE A 35 15.15 -15.78 24.63
C ILE A 35 16.25 -15.35 25.60
N VAL A 36 16.22 -15.89 26.81
CA VAL A 36 17.20 -15.57 27.86
C VAL A 36 18.19 -16.72 28.01
N ALA A 37 19.46 -16.44 27.73
CA ALA A 37 20.56 -17.38 27.96
C ALA A 37 21.33 -16.95 29.21
N THR A 38 21.16 -17.72 30.29
CA THR A 38 21.82 -17.48 31.57
C THR A 38 23.07 -18.37 31.69
N PRO A 39 24.27 -17.81 31.82
CA PRO A 39 25.48 -18.60 32.04
C PRO A 39 25.44 -19.33 33.39
N GLU A 40 26.01 -20.54 33.46
CA GLU A 40 26.04 -21.31 34.71
C GLU A 40 27.03 -20.75 35.73
N LYS A 41 28.06 -20.03 35.28
CA LYS A 41 29.16 -19.50 36.11
C LYS A 41 29.26 -17.96 36.08
N SER A 42 28.22 -17.28 35.63
CA SER A 42 28.16 -15.81 35.59
C SER A 42 26.70 -15.36 35.70
N ASN A 43 26.49 -14.21 36.32
CA ASN A 43 25.15 -13.63 36.51
C ASN A 43 24.71 -12.74 35.34
N VAL A 44 25.53 -12.61 34.30
CA VAL A 44 25.22 -11.76 33.15
C VAL A 44 24.48 -12.57 32.09
N ALA A 45 23.15 -12.44 32.06
CA ALA A 45 22.32 -13.09 31.05
C ALA A 45 22.36 -12.35 29.70
N VAL A 46 22.33 -13.12 28.61
CA VAL A 46 22.18 -12.59 27.25
C VAL A 46 20.72 -12.70 26.84
N HIS A 47 20.18 -11.63 26.26
CA HIS A 47 18.79 -11.55 25.83
C HIS A 47 18.74 -11.40 24.31
N VAL A 48 17.99 -12.27 23.65
CA VAL A 48 17.73 -12.18 22.21
C VAL A 48 16.24 -11.91 22.02
N PRO A 49 15.83 -10.71 21.56
CA PRO A 49 14.43 -10.43 21.29
C PRO A 49 13.94 -11.29 20.12
N TYR A 50 12.69 -11.71 20.19
CA TYR A 50 11.99 -12.31 19.06
C TYR A 50 10.61 -11.67 18.89
N THR A 51 10.13 -11.70 17.66
CA THR A 51 8.78 -11.26 17.31
C THR A 51 8.21 -12.21 16.28
N GLY A 52 6.91 -12.43 16.34
CA GLY A 52 6.14 -13.16 15.35
C GLY A 52 4.78 -12.53 15.18
N LEU A 53 4.17 -12.82 14.04
CA LEU A 53 2.82 -12.39 13.71
C LEU A 53 1.93 -13.62 13.65
N LYS A 54 0.74 -13.55 14.23
CA LYS A 54 -0.28 -14.58 14.06
C LYS A 54 -1.08 -14.27 12.79
N GLY A 55 -1.11 -15.21 11.84
CA GLY A 55 -1.74 -15.04 10.54
C GLY A 55 -0.75 -14.81 9.39
N ASP A 56 -1.27 -14.63 8.18
CA ASP A 56 -0.47 -14.42 6.98
C ASP A 56 -0.32 -12.92 6.67
N VAL A 57 0.88 -12.38 6.87
CA VAL A 57 1.16 -10.94 6.65
C VAL A 57 0.86 -10.47 5.22
N ARG A 58 0.81 -11.40 4.25
CA ARG A 58 0.43 -11.11 2.85
C ARG A 58 -1.05 -10.74 2.70
N GLN A 59 -1.86 -11.08 3.69
CA GLN A 59 -3.31 -10.82 3.74
C GLN A 59 -3.65 -9.56 4.55
N VAL A 60 -2.66 -8.86 5.12
CA VAL A 60 -2.90 -7.58 5.80
C VAL A 60 -3.38 -6.56 4.77
N PRO A 61 -4.60 -6.01 4.91
CA PRO A 61 -5.10 -4.98 4.02
C PRO A 61 -4.12 -3.80 3.93
N ILE A 62 -3.87 -3.35 2.72
CA ILE A 62 -2.98 -2.21 2.47
C ILE A 62 -3.81 -0.94 2.41
N MET A 63 -4.93 -0.97 1.69
CA MET A 63 -5.85 0.15 1.61
C MET A 63 -6.84 0.13 2.79
N ASP A 64 -7.21 1.31 3.28
CA ASP A 64 -8.24 1.46 4.32
C ASP A 64 -9.66 1.32 3.72
N THR A 65 -10.01 0.11 3.28
CA THR A 65 -11.31 -0.19 2.67
C THR A 65 -12.48 -0.02 3.62
N ASP A 66 -12.26 -0.25 4.91
CA ASP A 66 -13.30 -0.15 5.95
C ASP A 66 -13.87 1.26 6.12
N ILE A 67 -13.14 2.28 5.64
CA ILE A 67 -13.57 3.69 5.62
C ILE A 67 -13.70 4.25 4.19
N GLY A 68 -13.83 3.36 3.20
CA GLY A 68 -14.21 3.72 1.83
C GLY A 68 -13.07 4.07 0.88
N PHE A 69 -11.82 3.67 1.16
CA PHE A 69 -10.69 3.87 0.24
C PHE A 69 -10.31 2.57 -0.51
N PRO A 70 -9.85 2.64 -1.77
CA PRO A 70 -9.72 3.87 -2.55
C PRO A 70 -11.11 4.38 -3.00
N GLY A 71 -11.22 5.68 -3.15
CA GLY A 71 -12.44 6.36 -3.60
C GLY A 71 -12.22 7.08 -4.92
N LEU A 72 -13.30 7.32 -5.67
CA LEU A 72 -13.28 8.12 -6.89
C LEU A 72 -14.24 9.30 -6.73
N ALA A 73 -13.75 10.50 -7.01
CA ALA A 73 -14.50 11.74 -6.93
C ALA A 73 -14.13 12.65 -8.11
N MET A 74 -14.72 13.84 -8.17
CA MET A 74 -14.27 14.90 -9.08
C MET A 74 -13.90 16.17 -8.31
N VAL A 75 -12.94 16.93 -8.84
CA VAL A 75 -12.84 18.37 -8.56
C VAL A 75 -13.82 19.06 -9.49
N ALA A 76 -14.81 19.77 -8.92
CA ALA A 76 -15.75 20.60 -9.65
C ALA A 76 -15.15 21.98 -9.99
N ASN A 77 -15.87 22.79 -10.76
CA ASN A 77 -15.40 24.10 -11.22
C ASN A 77 -15.05 25.07 -10.08
N ASP A 78 -15.64 24.89 -8.89
CA ASP A 78 -15.34 25.69 -7.70
C ASP A 78 -14.14 25.15 -6.90
N ASN A 79 -13.35 24.24 -7.50
CA ASN A 79 -12.22 23.54 -6.90
C ASN A 79 -12.57 22.69 -5.67
N LYS A 80 -13.85 22.34 -5.47
CA LYS A 80 -14.26 21.43 -4.39
C LYS A 80 -14.41 20.00 -4.89
N LEU A 81 -14.20 19.06 -3.96
CA LEU A 81 -14.52 17.67 -4.19
C LEU A 81 -16.04 17.48 -4.24
N ALA A 82 -16.50 16.75 -5.24
CA ALA A 82 -17.90 16.40 -5.44
C ALA A 82 -18.01 14.93 -5.91
N PRO A 83 -19.14 14.26 -5.66
CA PRO A 83 -19.43 12.97 -6.27
C PRO A 83 -19.53 13.10 -7.79
N ILE A 84 -19.17 12.05 -8.51
CA ILE A 84 -19.29 12.01 -9.97
C ILE A 84 -20.74 11.65 -10.32
N PRO A 85 -21.45 12.46 -11.12
CA PRO A 85 -22.78 12.11 -11.59
C PRO A 85 -22.80 10.83 -12.43
N ASP A 86 -23.94 10.16 -12.50
CA ASP A 86 -24.09 9.00 -13.40
C ASP A 86 -23.88 9.40 -14.85
N ASN A 87 -23.19 8.55 -15.63
CA ASN A 87 -22.90 8.77 -17.05
C ASN A 87 -22.17 10.10 -17.35
N PHE A 88 -21.40 10.61 -16.39
CA PHE A 88 -20.67 11.87 -16.55
C PHE A 88 -19.52 11.75 -17.57
N THR A 89 -19.39 12.77 -18.41
CA THR A 89 -18.21 12.97 -19.27
C THR A 89 -17.47 14.19 -18.74
N PHE A 90 -16.22 13.97 -18.40
CA PHE A 90 -15.37 15.02 -17.87
C PHE A 90 -14.96 16.01 -18.95
N ASP A 91 -14.79 17.26 -18.54
CA ASP A 91 -14.14 18.29 -19.31
C ASP A 91 -12.98 18.76 -18.45
N PHE A 92 -11.75 18.32 -18.74
CA PHE A 92 -10.58 18.59 -17.91
C PHE A 92 -10.20 20.06 -17.77
N THR A 93 -10.87 20.96 -18.50
CA THR A 93 -10.78 22.41 -18.30
C THR A 93 -11.69 22.93 -17.17
N LYS A 94 -12.73 22.18 -16.84
CA LYS A 94 -13.78 22.53 -15.87
C LYS A 94 -13.74 21.62 -14.64
N ASN A 95 -13.70 20.32 -14.86
CA ASN A 95 -13.77 19.28 -13.84
C ASN A 95 -12.74 18.19 -14.11
N LYS A 96 -12.20 17.59 -13.05
CA LYS A 96 -11.15 16.57 -13.16
C LYS A 96 -11.43 15.41 -12.21
N PRO A 97 -11.22 14.15 -12.64
CA PRO A 97 -11.37 13.02 -11.74
C PRO A 97 -10.25 13.03 -10.70
N VAL A 98 -10.59 12.58 -9.51
CA VAL A 98 -9.69 12.48 -8.36
C VAL A 98 -9.78 11.07 -7.82
N VAL A 99 -8.66 10.36 -7.87
CA VAL A 99 -8.53 9.10 -7.14
C VAL A 99 -8.08 9.44 -5.73
N GLN A 100 -8.87 9.03 -4.75
CA GLN A 100 -8.57 9.21 -3.34
C GLN A 100 -8.00 7.91 -2.80
N THR A 101 -6.82 7.94 -2.20
CA THR A 101 -6.18 6.73 -1.67
C THR A 101 -5.78 6.93 -0.23
N ARG A 102 -5.96 5.87 0.56
CA ARG A 102 -5.49 5.84 1.94
C ARG A 102 -4.80 4.52 2.28
N LEU A 103 -3.48 4.59 2.49
CA LEU A 103 -2.68 3.43 2.87
C LEU A 103 -2.72 3.22 4.39
N GLY A 104 -3.51 2.25 4.85
CA GLY A 104 -3.53 1.78 6.24
C GLY A 104 -2.27 1.03 6.63
N SER A 105 -1.60 0.43 5.64
CA SER A 105 -0.34 -0.27 5.80
C SER A 105 0.67 0.13 4.71
N HIS A 106 1.95 -0.08 4.97
CA HIS A 106 2.98 0.14 3.95
C HIS A 106 2.86 -0.90 2.83
N THR A 107 3.35 -0.54 1.64
CA THR A 107 3.45 -1.43 0.49
C THR A 107 4.79 -1.26 -0.23
N PRO A 108 5.41 -2.35 -0.71
CA PRO A 108 6.61 -2.26 -1.54
C PRO A 108 6.39 -1.56 -2.89
N ASN A 109 5.16 -1.52 -3.40
CA ASN A 109 4.84 -0.81 -4.62
C ASN A 109 3.40 -0.32 -4.60
N PHE A 110 3.21 0.97 -4.83
CA PHE A 110 1.90 1.58 -5.01
C PHE A 110 1.81 2.18 -6.41
N SER A 111 0.70 1.94 -7.10
CA SER A 111 0.45 2.54 -8.39
C SER A 111 -1.01 2.83 -8.64
N ILE A 112 -1.29 3.89 -9.40
CA ILE A 112 -2.58 4.12 -10.05
C ILE A 112 -2.35 4.01 -11.55
N ARG A 113 -2.99 3.04 -12.17
CA ARG A 113 -2.76 2.61 -13.55
C ARG A 113 -3.95 3.03 -14.41
N VAL A 114 -3.65 3.49 -15.62
CA VAL A 114 -4.64 3.91 -16.60
C VAL A 114 -4.62 2.91 -17.75
N PHE A 115 -5.80 2.44 -18.14
CA PHE A 115 -6.00 1.55 -19.29
C PHE A 115 -6.96 2.20 -20.27
N ASP A 116 -6.81 1.95 -21.56
CA ASP A 116 -7.79 2.39 -22.57
C ASP A 116 -9.03 1.48 -22.59
N ASP A 117 -9.97 1.78 -23.49
CA ASP A 117 -11.20 1.01 -23.72
C ASP A 117 -10.96 -0.45 -24.14
N LYS A 118 -9.77 -0.77 -24.64
CA LYS A 118 -9.31 -2.11 -25.01
C LYS A 118 -8.53 -2.80 -23.89
N LYS A 119 -8.51 -2.21 -22.68
CA LYS A 119 -7.76 -2.67 -21.51
C LYS A 119 -6.24 -2.72 -21.75
N VAL A 120 -5.71 -1.90 -22.66
CA VAL A 120 -4.27 -1.74 -22.88
C VAL A 120 -3.75 -0.69 -21.91
N PHE A 121 -2.68 -1.04 -21.18
CA PHE A 121 -2.03 -0.15 -20.24
C PHE A 121 -1.44 1.08 -20.95
N GLN A 122 -1.89 2.27 -20.56
CA GLN A 122 -1.45 3.55 -21.11
C GLN A 122 -0.36 4.22 -20.27
N GLY A 123 -0.30 3.88 -18.98
CA GLY A 123 0.70 4.43 -18.07
C GLY A 123 0.19 4.55 -16.64
N TYR A 124 1.05 5.07 -15.78
CA TYR A 124 0.71 5.44 -14.41
C TYR A 124 0.09 6.84 -14.39
N LEU A 125 -1.01 7.04 -13.68
CA LEU A 125 -1.66 8.34 -13.55
C LEU A 125 -0.65 9.39 -13.10
N TYR A 126 -0.60 10.52 -13.80
CA TYR A 126 0.24 11.66 -13.41
C TYR A 126 -0.66 12.81 -12.93
N SER A 127 -0.36 13.31 -11.74
CA SER A 127 -1.05 14.43 -11.13
C SER A 127 -0.15 15.66 -11.13
N ASP A 128 -0.65 16.81 -11.60
CA ASP A 128 0.17 18.01 -11.74
C ASP A 128 0.72 18.53 -10.40
N ASN A 129 0.05 18.25 -9.28
CA ASN A 129 0.48 18.65 -7.94
C ASN A 129 1.21 17.56 -7.14
N ALA A 130 1.04 16.28 -7.48
CA ALA A 130 1.62 15.15 -6.74
C ALA A 130 2.63 14.33 -7.53
N GLY A 131 2.78 14.59 -8.83
CA GLY A 131 3.63 13.82 -9.73
C GLY A 131 3.02 12.46 -10.11
N PRO A 132 3.84 11.47 -10.48
CA PRO A 132 3.36 10.16 -10.88
C PRO A 132 2.83 9.37 -9.68
N ALA A 133 1.67 8.75 -9.86
CA ALA A 133 1.13 7.76 -8.96
C ALA A 133 1.79 6.40 -9.22
N SER A 134 3.12 6.35 -9.12
CA SER A 134 3.94 5.13 -9.20
C SER A 134 5.09 5.28 -8.22
N MET A 135 5.02 4.52 -7.14
CA MET A 135 6.00 4.54 -6.06
C MET A 135 6.45 3.10 -5.81
N GLU A 136 7.74 2.82 -5.96
CA GLU A 136 8.38 1.80 -5.10
C GLU A 136 8.18 2.26 -3.66
N TRP A 137 8.05 1.45 -2.62
CA TRP A 137 8.04 1.92 -1.22
C TRP A 137 7.06 3.08 -0.88
N ALA A 138 5.78 2.75 -0.70
CA ALA A 138 4.82 3.69 -0.11
C ALA A 138 4.57 3.36 1.37
N GLY A 139 4.80 4.33 2.24
CA GLY A 139 4.51 4.23 3.68
C GLY A 139 3.01 4.33 3.99
N ARG A 140 2.62 3.90 5.19
CA ARG A 140 1.26 4.16 5.70
C ARG A 140 1.04 5.65 5.92
N GLN A 141 -0.21 6.08 5.85
CA GLN A 141 -0.61 7.43 6.22
C GLN A 141 -0.98 7.51 7.72
N LYS A 142 -0.71 8.65 8.36
CA LYS A 142 -1.22 8.94 9.72
C LYS A 142 -2.73 8.78 9.74
N ASN A 143 -3.30 8.33 10.86
CA ASN A 143 -4.77 8.21 10.97
C ASN A 143 -5.44 9.58 10.88
N VAL A 144 -4.93 10.55 11.62
CA VAL A 144 -5.36 11.95 11.58
C VAL A 144 -4.17 12.90 11.57
N ASP A 145 -4.36 14.13 11.10
CA ASP A 145 -3.41 15.22 11.28
C ASP A 145 -3.49 15.82 12.69
N ASP A 146 -2.70 16.85 12.94
CA ASP A 146 -2.60 17.49 14.27
C ASP A 146 -3.90 18.22 14.65
N GLN A 147 -4.83 18.39 13.72
CA GLN A 147 -6.17 18.97 13.88
C GLN A 147 -7.26 17.90 13.99
N GLY A 148 -6.90 16.61 13.99
CA GLY A 148 -7.85 15.51 14.11
C GLY A 148 -8.59 15.15 12.80
N LYS A 149 -8.15 15.68 11.65
CA LYS A 149 -8.75 15.37 10.35
C LYS A 149 -8.08 14.15 9.71
N LEU A 150 -8.88 13.29 9.09
CA LEU A 150 -8.41 12.11 8.36
C LEU A 150 -7.40 12.50 7.26
N VAL A 151 -6.25 11.81 7.24
CA VAL A 151 -5.20 12.02 6.22
C VAL A 151 -5.35 11.01 5.10
N TYR A 152 -5.45 11.48 3.86
CA TYR A 152 -5.48 10.67 2.65
C TYR A 152 -4.87 11.46 1.48
N SER A 153 -4.56 10.77 0.38
CA SER A 153 -4.00 11.39 -0.82
C SER A 153 -5.09 11.63 -1.87
N ASN A 154 -5.01 12.76 -2.56
CA ASN A 154 -5.84 13.07 -3.71
C ASN A 154 -4.97 13.12 -4.97
N TRP A 155 -5.28 12.26 -5.94
CA TRP A 155 -4.59 12.19 -7.22
C TRP A 155 -5.50 12.79 -8.28
N VAL A 156 -5.36 14.10 -8.49
CA VAL A 156 -6.15 14.81 -9.52
C VAL A 156 -5.55 14.50 -10.88
N TRP A 157 -6.34 13.91 -11.77
CA TRP A 157 -5.87 13.53 -13.09
C TRP A 157 -6.29 14.56 -14.14
N SER A 158 -5.31 15.00 -14.93
CA SER A 158 -5.49 15.96 -16.02
C SER A 158 -5.30 15.34 -17.41
N GLY A 159 -5.48 14.01 -17.51
CA GLY A 159 -5.26 13.25 -18.76
C GLY A 159 -3.80 12.89 -19.01
N LYS A 160 -2.93 13.19 -18.06
CA LYS A 160 -1.51 12.88 -18.15
C LYS A 160 -1.19 11.54 -17.51
N VAL A 161 -0.28 10.80 -18.12
CA VAL A 161 0.26 9.56 -17.56
C VAL A 161 1.77 9.53 -17.70
N LEU A 162 2.43 8.80 -16.81
CA LEU A 162 3.81 8.39 -16.96
C LEU A 162 3.83 7.02 -17.66
N PRO A 163 4.30 6.92 -18.92
CA PRO A 163 4.10 5.71 -19.74
C PRO A 163 4.85 4.47 -19.23
N ALA A 164 5.92 4.68 -18.46
CA ALA A 164 6.69 3.63 -17.79
C ALA A 164 7.22 4.14 -16.44
N ALA A 165 7.56 3.25 -15.52
CA ALA A 165 8.01 3.64 -14.18
C ALA A 165 9.32 4.45 -14.18
N ASN A 166 10.17 4.23 -15.20
CA ASN A 166 11.44 4.94 -15.41
C ASN A 166 11.34 6.09 -16.41
N ALA A 167 10.15 6.42 -16.92
CA ALA A 167 10.00 7.56 -17.81
C ALA A 167 10.27 8.87 -17.05
N THR A 168 10.83 9.86 -17.73
CA THR A 168 11.25 11.13 -17.12
C THR A 168 10.26 12.26 -17.32
N ALA A 169 9.27 12.07 -18.21
CA ALA A 169 8.26 13.07 -18.52
C ALA A 169 6.89 12.41 -18.74
N PRO A 170 5.79 13.04 -18.30
CA PRO A 170 4.45 12.56 -18.58
C PRO A 170 4.06 12.82 -20.04
N VAL A 171 3.13 12.02 -20.54
CA VAL A 171 2.45 12.19 -21.83
C VAL A 171 0.98 12.50 -21.60
N THR A 172 0.41 13.36 -22.44
CA THR A 172 -1.03 13.65 -22.43
C THR A 172 -1.75 12.64 -23.31
N LEU A 173 -2.71 11.93 -22.75
CA LEU A 173 -3.59 11.03 -23.50
C LEU A 173 -4.65 11.84 -24.25
N ALA A 174 -5.04 11.35 -25.43
CA ALA A 174 -6.14 11.92 -26.19
C ALA A 174 -7.47 11.78 -25.43
N SER A 175 -8.45 12.64 -25.70
CA SER A 175 -9.83 12.44 -25.23
C SER A 175 -10.33 11.07 -25.63
N GLY A 176 -11.03 10.41 -24.71
CA GLY A 176 -11.38 9.00 -24.83
C GLY A 176 -11.99 8.43 -23.57
N THR A 177 -12.04 7.10 -23.54
CA THR A 177 -12.57 6.32 -22.42
C THR A 177 -11.43 5.53 -21.79
N TYR A 178 -11.25 5.67 -20.48
CA TYR A 178 -10.14 5.07 -19.76
C TYR A 178 -10.59 4.45 -18.45
N ASP A 179 -10.05 3.29 -18.11
CA ASP A 179 -10.25 2.66 -16.82
C ASP A 179 -9.11 2.99 -15.88
N ILE A 180 -9.46 3.24 -14.62
CA ILE A 180 -8.51 3.59 -13.58
C ILE A 180 -8.44 2.46 -12.57
N VAL A 181 -7.22 1.97 -12.31
CA VAL A 181 -6.99 0.86 -11.38
C VAL A 181 -5.99 1.28 -10.32
N VAL A 182 -6.38 1.18 -9.06
CA VAL A 182 -5.45 1.34 -7.93
C VAL A 182 -4.87 -0.02 -7.59
N ALA A 183 -3.55 -0.10 -7.48
CA ALA A 183 -2.85 -1.34 -7.18
C ALA A 183 -1.78 -1.11 -6.11
N ALA A 184 -1.82 -1.93 -5.06
CA ALA A 184 -0.81 -1.93 -4.00
C ALA A 184 -0.23 -3.33 -3.80
N GLN A 185 1.09 -3.47 -3.83
CA GLN A 185 1.77 -4.76 -3.74
C GLN A 185 1.63 -5.35 -2.33
N LYS A 186 1.22 -6.61 -2.25
CA LYS A 186 1.17 -7.39 -1.02
C LYS A 186 2.56 -7.58 -0.44
N LYS A 187 2.68 -7.49 0.89
CA LYS A 187 3.96 -7.62 1.60
C LYS A 187 4.60 -8.99 1.34
N LEU A 188 5.92 -9.07 1.33
CA LEU A 188 6.68 -10.31 1.16
C LEU A 188 6.34 -11.09 -0.15
N THR A 189 5.97 -10.38 -1.20
CA THR A 189 5.74 -10.95 -2.55
C THR A 189 6.82 -10.49 -3.53
N LYS A 190 6.84 -11.08 -4.74
CA LYS A 190 7.81 -10.73 -5.79
C LYS A 190 7.42 -9.48 -6.59
N GLY A 191 6.17 -9.03 -6.49
CA GLY A 191 5.65 -7.89 -7.25
C GLY A 191 5.19 -8.27 -8.66
N SER A 192 4.79 -9.53 -8.87
CA SER A 192 4.20 -9.98 -10.13
C SER A 192 2.75 -9.51 -10.24
N TYR A 193 2.51 -8.47 -11.05
CA TYR A 193 1.16 -7.98 -11.31
C TYR A 193 0.39 -8.93 -12.25
N PRO A 194 -0.92 -9.21 -12.02
CA PRO A 194 -1.75 -8.70 -10.93
C PRO A 194 -1.71 -9.54 -9.63
N ALA A 195 -1.19 -10.77 -9.67
CA ALA A 195 -1.34 -11.76 -8.60
C ALA A 195 -0.83 -11.28 -7.22
N ASP A 196 0.26 -10.53 -7.21
CA ASP A 196 0.93 -10.04 -6.00
C ASP A 196 0.35 -8.71 -5.49
N PHE A 197 -0.75 -8.21 -6.06
CA PHE A 197 -1.32 -6.91 -5.71
C PHE A 197 -2.71 -7.03 -5.10
N GLU A 198 -3.02 -6.10 -4.20
CA GLU A 198 -4.37 -5.68 -3.87
C GLU A 198 -4.82 -4.68 -4.93
N ILE A 199 -5.91 -4.98 -5.62
CA ILE A 199 -6.33 -4.27 -6.83
C ILE A 199 -7.77 -3.78 -6.66
N PHE A 200 -7.99 -2.52 -7.00
CA PHE A 200 -9.30 -1.87 -7.01
C PHE A 200 -9.54 -1.28 -8.39
N ASP A 201 -10.58 -1.76 -9.06
CA ASP A 201 -11.12 -1.12 -10.25
C ASP A 201 -11.96 0.09 -9.82
N MET A 202 -11.52 1.29 -10.20
CA MET A 202 -12.20 2.53 -9.85
C MET A 202 -13.33 2.87 -10.82
N GLY A 203 -13.46 2.10 -11.90
CA GLY A 203 -14.39 2.35 -12.98
C GLY A 203 -13.80 3.19 -14.11
N THR A 204 -14.71 3.60 -14.99
CA THR A 204 -14.38 4.20 -16.28
C THR A 204 -14.56 5.71 -16.27
N ILE A 205 -13.57 6.43 -16.78
CA ILE A 205 -13.58 7.87 -17.01
C ILE A 205 -13.73 8.14 -18.51
N LYS A 206 -14.63 9.04 -18.87
CA LYS A 206 -14.76 9.59 -20.24
C LYS A 206 -14.38 11.07 -20.20
N TYR A 207 -13.54 11.55 -21.10
CA TYR A 207 -13.19 12.97 -21.24
C TYR A 207 -12.73 13.34 -22.64
#